data_AF-M1F527-F1
#
_entry.id   AF-M1F527-F1
#
_cell.length_a   1.000
_cell.length_b   1.000
_cell.length_c   1.000
_cell.angle_alpha   90.00
_cell.angle_beta   90.00
_cell.angle_gamma   90.00
#
_symmetry.space_group_name_H-M   'P 1'
#
loop_
_entity.id
_entity.type
_entity.pdbx_description
1 polymer ?
#
loop_
_entity_poly.entity_id
_entity_poly.type
_entity_poly.pdbx_seq_one_letter_code
_entity_poly.pdbx_strand_id
1 'polypeptide(L)'
;SGCPRGASYSWYIYSANRVKYPLIRSRLVRLWREARKTMEPVAAWASIVEDKQKRDSYTKIRGHGGFIRAAWDEVTEVIAASNAYTAKKYGPDRVIGFSPIPAMSMVSYAAGSRYMSLLGGTCMSFYDYYCDLPPASPMTWGEQTDV
;
A
#
# COMPACT_ATOMS: atom_id res chain seq x y z
N SER A 1 -17.80 -2.95 26.88
CA SER A 1 -17.17 -4.23 27.27
C SER A 1 -15.85 -4.40 26.54
N GLY A 2 -14.80 -4.87 27.22
CA GLY A 2 -13.50 -5.18 26.59
C GLY A 2 -13.42 -6.63 26.09
N CYS A 3 -12.31 -7.00 25.45
CA CYS A 3 -12.00 -8.39 25.08
C CYS A 3 -10.51 -8.67 25.34
N PRO A 4 -10.10 -9.95 25.51
CA PRO A 4 -8.71 -10.29 25.82
C PRO A 4 -7.72 -9.84 24.74
N ARG A 5 -8.18 -9.68 23.49
CA ARG A 5 -7.36 -9.19 22.37
C ARG A 5 -7.04 -7.70 22.52
N GLY A 6 -8.00 -6.90 22.97
CA GLY A 6 -7.77 -5.49 23.28
C GLY A 6 -6.88 -5.31 24.51
N ALA A 7 -7.04 -6.17 25.51
CA ALA A 7 -6.24 -6.11 26.75
C ALA A 7 -4.74 -6.34 26.53
N SER A 8 -4.35 -7.10 25.50
CA SER A 8 -2.94 -7.38 25.18
C SER A 8 -2.29 -6.41 24.19
N TYR A 9 -3.02 -5.40 23.69
CA TYR A 9 -2.52 -4.51 22.63
C TYR A 9 -1.29 -3.68 23.03
N SER A 10 -1.13 -3.36 24.33
CA SER A 10 0.03 -2.63 24.85
C SER A 10 1.38 -3.31 24.54
N TRP A 11 1.37 -4.63 24.36
CA TRP A 11 2.55 -5.42 23.97
C TRP A 11 3.21 -4.88 22.70
N TYR A 12 2.43 -4.42 21.71
CA TYR A 12 2.96 -3.96 20.42
C TYR A 12 3.77 -2.67 20.48
N ILE A 13 3.65 -1.88 21.55
CA ILE A 13 4.28 -0.56 21.61
C ILE A 13 5.81 -0.69 21.59
N TYR A 14 6.35 -1.64 22.38
CA TYR A 14 7.79 -1.86 22.55
C TYR A 14 8.25 -3.30 22.22
N SER A 15 7.38 -4.15 21.67
CA SER A 15 7.77 -5.51 21.31
C SER A 15 8.89 -5.54 20.26
N ALA A 16 9.59 -6.68 20.21
CA ALA A 16 10.63 -6.94 19.21
C ALA A 16 10.12 -6.85 17.76
N ASN A 17 8.81 -6.97 17.54
CA ASN A 17 8.19 -6.95 16.22
C ASN A 17 7.71 -5.56 15.77
N ARG A 18 7.94 -4.50 16.56
CA ARG A 18 7.53 -3.14 16.21
C ARG A 18 8.32 -2.63 15.01
N VAL A 19 7.62 -2.19 13.96
CA VAL A 19 8.22 -1.44 12.85
C VAL A 19 8.55 -0.02 13.34
N LYS A 20 9.86 0.31 13.36
CA LYS A 20 10.38 1.59 13.89
C LYS A 20 10.80 2.58 12.80
N TYR A 21 11.14 2.08 11.62
CA TYR A 21 11.69 2.88 10.52
C TYR A 21 11.05 2.46 9.19
N PRO A 22 11.06 3.33 8.17
CA PRO A 22 10.79 2.91 6.81
C PRO A 22 11.72 1.76 6.41
N LEU A 23 11.13 0.71 5.85
CA LEU A 23 11.85 -0.46 5.36
C LEU A 23 11.62 -0.59 3.85
N ILE A 24 12.69 -0.82 3.11
CA ILE A 24 12.65 -1.04 1.67
C ILE A 24 13.52 -2.25 1.31
N ARG A 25 13.17 -2.99 0.26
CA ARG A 25 13.96 -4.14 -0.20
C ARG A 25 15.30 -3.65 -0.73
N SER A 26 16.39 -4.23 -0.24
CA SER A 26 17.78 -3.86 -0.63
C SER A 26 18.01 -3.88 -2.15
N ARG A 27 17.45 -4.85 -2.85
CA ARG A 27 17.58 -4.97 -4.31
C ARG A 27 16.90 -3.81 -5.06
N LEU A 28 15.71 -3.40 -4.61
CA LEU A 28 14.99 -2.28 -5.22
C LEU A 28 15.73 -0.96 -4.97
N VAL A 29 16.10 -0.70 -3.72
CA VAL A 29 16.73 0.57 -3.36
C VAL A 29 18.12 0.73 -3.96
N ARG A 30 18.86 -0.37 -4.18
CA ARG A 30 20.11 -0.32 -4.94
C ARG A 30 19.89 0.16 -6.38
N LEU A 31 18.90 -0.42 -7.08
CA LEU A 31 18.56 0.01 -8.44
C LEU A 31 18.08 1.47 -8.46
N TRP A 32 17.27 1.86 -7.48
CA TRP A 32 16.80 3.23 -7.31
C TRP A 32 17.94 4.22 -7.15
N ARG A 33 18.83 3.98 -6.20
CA ARG A 33 19.98 4.86 -5.93
C ARG A 33 20.93 4.97 -7.12
N GLU A 34 21.17 3.88 -7.84
CA GLU A 34 21.98 3.92 -9.06
C GLU A 34 21.33 4.77 -10.15
N ALA A 35 20.02 4.61 -10.39
CA ALA A 35 19.31 5.41 -11.39
C ALA A 35 19.22 6.90 -10.99
N ARG A 36 18.99 7.19 -9.70
CA ARG A 36 18.89 8.58 -9.18
C ARG A 36 20.19 9.37 -9.23
N LYS A 37 21.33 8.75 -9.52
CA LYS A 37 22.60 9.48 -9.76
C LYS A 37 22.53 10.39 -10.98
N THR A 38 21.74 10.04 -11.99
CA THR A 38 21.71 10.74 -13.29
C THR A 38 20.31 11.02 -13.81
N MET A 39 19.27 10.41 -13.24
CA MET A 39 17.89 10.53 -13.73
C MET A 39 16.97 11.17 -12.71
N GLU A 40 16.03 11.99 -13.20
CA GLU A 40 14.89 12.49 -12.44
C GLU A 40 14.01 11.33 -11.91
N PRO A 41 13.28 11.50 -10.79
CA PRO A 41 12.60 10.40 -10.08
C PRO A 41 11.71 9.51 -10.96
N VAL A 42 10.86 10.12 -11.80
CA VAL A 42 9.94 9.37 -12.67
C VAL A 42 10.69 8.62 -13.78
N ALA A 43 11.75 9.21 -14.33
CA ALA A 43 12.61 8.57 -15.33
C ALA A 43 13.44 7.44 -14.71
N ALA A 44 13.95 7.65 -13.49
CA ALA A 44 14.65 6.64 -12.72
C ALA A 44 13.76 5.41 -12.49
N TRP A 45 12.50 5.62 -12.08
CA TRP A 45 11.52 4.54 -11.92
C TRP A 45 11.27 3.80 -13.22
N ALA A 46 11.02 4.53 -14.32
CA ALA A 46 10.82 3.96 -15.65
C ALA A 46 11.98 3.03 -16.06
N SER A 47 13.23 3.48 -15.87
CA SER A 47 14.44 2.71 -16.20
C SER A 47 14.57 1.37 -15.44
N ILE A 48 13.87 1.23 -14.32
CA ILE A 48 13.87 0.03 -13.47
C ILE A 48 12.72 -0.91 -13.85
N VAL A 49 11.51 -0.38 -14.04
CA VAL A 49 10.31 -1.20 -14.27
C VAL A 49 10.13 -1.64 -15.71
N GLU A 50 10.67 -0.89 -16.67
CA GLU A 50 10.64 -1.24 -18.10
C GLU A 50 11.71 -2.29 -18.46
N ASP A 51 12.77 -2.40 -17.65
CA ASP A 51 13.78 -3.45 -17.77
C ASP A 51 13.31 -4.72 -17.04
N LYS A 52 13.01 -5.76 -17.81
CA LYS A 52 12.52 -7.04 -17.28
C LYS A 52 13.51 -7.68 -16.30
N GLN A 53 14.82 -7.60 -16.55
CA GLN A 53 15.83 -8.20 -15.70
C GLN A 53 15.91 -7.46 -14.36
N LYS A 54 15.93 -6.12 -14.39
CA LYS A 54 15.90 -5.30 -13.18
C LYS A 54 14.62 -5.53 -12.38
N ARG A 55 13.46 -5.54 -13.04
CA ARG A 55 12.16 -5.82 -12.39
C ARG A 55 12.14 -7.19 -11.73
N ASP A 56 12.51 -8.24 -12.46
CA ASP A 56 12.54 -9.61 -11.95
C ASP A 56 13.49 -9.76 -10.75
N SER A 57 14.58 -8.99 -10.71
CA SER A 57 15.58 -9.07 -9.65
C SER A 57 15.04 -8.79 -8.24
N TYR A 58 13.96 -7.99 -8.11
CA TYR A 58 13.34 -7.66 -6.82
C TYR A 58 11.91 -8.20 -6.66
N THR A 59 11.17 -8.45 -7.75
CA THR A 59 9.77 -8.94 -7.65
C THR A 59 9.69 -10.44 -7.36
N LYS A 60 10.53 -11.27 -7.99
CA LYS A 60 10.51 -12.74 -7.84
C LYS A 60 10.94 -13.24 -6.46
N ILE A 61 11.56 -12.36 -5.66
CA ILE A 61 12.09 -12.68 -4.33
C ILE A 61 11.33 -11.97 -3.21
N ARG A 62 10.11 -11.48 -3.48
CA ARG A 62 9.21 -10.96 -2.44
C ARG A 62 8.87 -12.09 -1.45
N GLY A 63 9.04 -11.84 -0.15
CA GLY A 63 8.88 -12.85 0.90
C GLY A 63 10.21 -13.45 1.42
N HIS A 64 11.34 -13.20 0.75
CA HIS A 64 12.63 -13.81 1.10
C HIS A 64 13.58 -12.91 1.92
N GLY A 65 13.05 -12.03 2.79
CA GLY A 65 13.88 -11.13 3.62
C GLY A 65 14.69 -10.09 2.83
N GLY A 66 15.73 -9.51 3.44
CA GLY A 66 16.58 -8.48 2.80
C GLY A 66 15.97 -7.07 2.81
N PHE A 67 15.23 -6.73 3.87
CA PHE A 67 14.83 -5.35 4.13
C PHE A 67 16.02 -4.57 4.70
N ILE A 68 16.15 -3.31 4.29
CA ILE A 68 17.05 -2.35 4.92
C ILE A 68 16.25 -1.14 5.40
N ARG A 69 16.81 -0.45 6.39
CA ARG A 69 16.31 0.86 6.82
C ARG A 69 16.49 1.89 5.71
N ALA A 70 15.48 2.71 5.50
CA ALA A 70 15.51 3.88 4.61
C ALA A 70 15.04 5.15 5.34
N ALA A 71 15.28 6.29 4.72
CA ALA A 71 14.72 7.57 5.15
C ALA A 71 13.30 7.74 4.61
N TRP A 72 12.48 8.55 5.29
CA TRP A 72 11.13 8.87 4.84
C TRP A 72 11.16 9.50 3.44
N ASP A 73 12.01 10.49 3.21
CA ASP A 73 12.13 11.18 1.92
C ASP A 73 12.48 10.22 0.76
N GLU A 74 13.34 9.23 1.01
CA GLU A 74 13.72 8.24 -0.01
C GLU A 74 12.52 7.35 -0.38
N VAL A 75 11.78 6.84 0.61
CA VAL A 75 10.64 5.95 0.31
C VAL A 75 9.45 6.70 -0.27
N THR A 76 9.20 7.94 0.17
CA THR A 76 8.11 8.75 -0.36
C THR A 76 8.39 9.20 -1.79
N GLU A 77 9.64 9.56 -2.14
CA GLU A 77 10.04 9.86 -3.53
C GLU A 77 9.84 8.64 -4.44
N VAL A 78 10.26 7.44 -4.00
CA VAL A 78 10.03 6.18 -4.76
C VAL A 78 8.54 5.94 -5.00
N ILE A 79 7.70 6.05 -3.97
CA ILE A 79 6.25 5.82 -4.05
C ILE A 79 5.61 6.86 -5.00
N ALA A 80 5.94 8.14 -4.84
CA ALA A 80 5.40 9.20 -5.68
C ALA A 80 5.82 9.04 -7.15
N ALA A 81 7.09 8.72 -7.42
CA ALA A 81 7.59 8.47 -8.76
C ALA A 81 6.91 7.26 -9.43
N SER A 82 6.72 6.17 -8.65
CA SER A 82 5.99 4.99 -9.11
C SER A 82 4.55 5.32 -9.47
N ASN A 83 3.85 6.06 -8.62
CA ASN A 83 2.45 6.45 -8.84
C ASN A 83 2.31 7.39 -10.04
N ALA A 84 3.17 8.41 -10.14
CA ALA A 84 3.17 9.35 -11.26
C ALA A 84 3.47 8.66 -12.60
N TYR A 85 4.48 7.78 -12.66
CA TYR A 85 4.77 6.99 -13.85
C TYR A 85 3.57 6.11 -14.25
N THR A 86 2.98 5.42 -13.28
CA THR A 86 1.88 4.47 -13.53
C THR A 86 0.65 5.20 -14.03
N ALA A 87 0.25 6.27 -13.34
CA ALA A 87 -0.89 7.10 -13.71
C ALA A 87 -0.72 7.70 -15.10
N LYS A 88 0.46 8.24 -15.41
CA LYS A 88 0.75 8.85 -16.71
C LYS A 88 0.74 7.82 -17.85
N LYS A 89 1.33 6.64 -17.65
CA LYS A 89 1.55 5.66 -18.73
C LYS A 89 0.37 4.72 -18.95
N TYR A 90 -0.34 4.35 -17.89
CA TYR A 90 -1.36 3.30 -17.93
C TYR A 90 -2.75 3.75 -17.46
N GLY A 91 -2.86 4.98 -16.94
CA GLY A 91 -4.07 5.49 -16.31
C GLY A 91 -3.98 5.42 -14.78
N PRO A 92 -4.63 6.37 -14.07
CA PRO A 92 -4.56 6.45 -12.60
C PRO A 92 -5.24 5.26 -11.91
N ASP A 93 -6.21 4.62 -12.55
CA ASP A 93 -6.92 3.44 -12.08
C ASP A 93 -6.03 2.17 -11.95
N ARG A 94 -4.80 2.20 -12.50
CA ARG A 94 -3.76 1.18 -12.27
C ARG A 94 -3.01 1.35 -10.96
N VAL A 95 -3.29 2.42 -10.21
CA VAL A 95 -2.86 2.59 -8.82
C VAL A 95 -4.03 2.18 -7.92
N ILE A 96 -3.81 1.19 -7.05
CA ILE A 96 -4.88 0.56 -6.25
C ILE A 96 -4.55 0.68 -4.76
N GLY A 97 -5.56 1.02 -3.96
CA GLY A 97 -5.52 1.03 -2.50
C GLY A 97 -6.54 0.07 -1.91
N PHE A 98 -6.12 -0.72 -0.92
CA PHE A 98 -6.98 -1.59 -0.13
C PHE A 98 -6.86 -1.21 1.35
N SER A 99 -7.96 -0.76 1.94
CA SER A 99 -8.08 -0.47 3.37
C SER A 99 -9.51 -0.80 3.78
N PRO A 100 -9.74 -1.69 4.76
CA PRO A 100 -11.08 -2.15 5.11
C PRO A 100 -11.67 -1.38 6.30
N ILE A 101 -12.98 -1.56 6.55
CA ILE A 101 -13.70 -1.20 7.77
C ILE A 101 -13.40 0.23 8.28
N PRO A 102 -13.90 1.28 7.60
CA PRO A 102 -13.70 2.67 8.02
C PRO A 102 -14.22 2.96 9.44
N ALA A 103 -15.25 2.24 9.90
CA ALA A 103 -15.86 2.42 11.21
C ALA A 103 -14.89 2.22 12.39
N MET A 104 -13.83 1.41 12.21
CA MET A 104 -12.85 1.15 13.29
C MET A 104 -11.84 2.30 13.46
N SER A 105 -11.58 3.08 12.42
CA SER A 105 -10.64 4.22 12.46
C SER A 105 -10.84 5.15 11.25
N MET A 106 -11.89 5.98 11.30
CA MET A 106 -12.39 6.75 10.15
C MET A 106 -11.32 7.60 9.45
N VAL A 107 -10.52 8.35 10.22
CA VAL A 107 -9.49 9.24 9.66
C VAL A 107 -8.31 8.45 9.09
N SER A 108 -7.93 7.34 9.74
CA SER A 108 -6.88 6.45 9.24
C SER A 108 -7.26 5.83 7.88
N TYR A 109 -8.53 5.43 7.74
CA TYR A 109 -9.08 4.99 6.45
C TYR A 109 -9.13 6.14 5.43
N ALA A 110 -9.61 7.32 5.85
CA ALA A 110 -9.78 8.49 4.99
C ALA A 110 -8.45 9.00 4.42
N ALA A 111 -7.34 8.86 5.16
CA ALA A 111 -6.03 9.33 4.72
C ALA A 111 -5.61 8.70 3.38
N GLY A 112 -5.70 7.37 3.27
CA GLY A 112 -5.36 6.64 2.05
C GLY A 112 -6.41 6.82 0.95
N SER A 113 -7.70 6.65 1.28
CA SER A 113 -8.79 6.75 0.30
C SER A 113 -8.91 8.15 -0.32
N ARG A 114 -8.66 9.22 0.45
CA ARG A 114 -8.62 10.58 -0.08
C ARG A 114 -7.46 10.77 -1.06
N TYR A 115 -6.25 10.31 -0.72
CA TYR A 115 -5.10 10.37 -1.63
C TYR A 115 -5.40 9.65 -2.95
N MET A 116 -5.92 8.43 -2.88
CA MET A 116 -6.26 7.62 -4.05
C MET A 116 -7.34 8.28 -4.90
N SER A 117 -8.41 8.77 -4.28
CA SER A 117 -9.52 9.40 -5.00
C SER A 117 -9.10 10.69 -5.69
N LEU A 118 -8.23 11.51 -5.07
CA LEU A 118 -7.69 12.73 -5.68
C LEU A 118 -6.73 12.41 -6.84
N LEU A 119 -5.96 11.33 -6.75
CA LEU A 119 -5.11 10.84 -7.83
C LEU A 119 -5.93 10.24 -8.99
N GLY A 120 -7.17 9.81 -8.73
CA GLY A 120 -8.00 9.05 -9.66
C GLY A 120 -7.74 7.54 -9.64
N GLY A 121 -7.10 7.03 -8.57
CA GLY A 121 -6.84 5.61 -8.39
C GLY A 121 -8.01 4.85 -7.75
N THR A 122 -7.89 3.53 -7.71
CA THR A 122 -8.99 2.63 -7.33
C THR A 122 -9.00 2.35 -5.82
N CYS A 123 -10.11 2.65 -5.15
CA CYS A 123 -10.39 2.21 -3.78
C CYS A 123 -11.14 0.88 -3.81
N MET A 124 -10.52 -0.20 -3.33
CA MET A 124 -11.13 -1.53 -3.31
C MET A 124 -12.21 -1.66 -2.23
N SER A 125 -13.26 -2.41 -2.52
CA SER A 125 -14.27 -2.82 -1.53
C SER A 125 -13.70 -3.84 -0.54
N PHE A 126 -14.40 -4.04 0.58
CA PHE A 126 -13.98 -4.97 1.64
C PHE A 126 -15.11 -5.89 2.13
N TYR A 127 -16.36 -5.40 2.18
CA TYR A 127 -17.44 -6.08 2.89
C TYR A 127 -17.94 -7.31 2.12
N ASP A 128 -18.10 -7.16 0.82
CA ASP A 128 -18.26 -8.24 -0.17
C ASP A 128 -17.04 -9.17 -0.21
N TYR A 129 -15.83 -8.60 -0.25
CA TYR A 129 -14.58 -9.38 -0.33
C TYR A 129 -14.35 -10.28 0.90
N TYR A 130 -14.74 -9.83 2.09
CA TYR A 130 -14.66 -10.60 3.33
C TYR A 130 -15.82 -11.59 3.51
N CYS A 131 -16.79 -11.61 2.58
CA CYS A 131 -18.04 -12.34 2.73
C CYS A 131 -18.86 -11.90 3.97
N ASP A 132 -18.63 -10.67 4.44
CA ASP A 132 -19.42 -10.09 5.53
C ASP A 132 -20.71 -9.47 5.01
N LEU A 133 -20.76 -9.07 3.72
CA LEU A 133 -21.99 -8.66 3.03
C LEU A 133 -22.92 -9.87 2.89
N PRO A 134 -24.09 -9.91 3.55
CA PRO A 134 -25.08 -10.95 3.32
C PRO A 134 -25.90 -10.60 2.07
N PRO A 135 -25.72 -11.27 0.90
CA PRO A 135 -26.41 -10.84 -0.32
C PRO A 135 -27.94 -10.92 -0.21
N ALA A 136 -28.45 -11.73 0.73
CA ALA A 136 -29.86 -11.80 1.08
C ALA A 136 -30.43 -10.44 1.54
N SER A 137 -29.64 -9.59 2.18
CA SER A 137 -30.13 -8.29 2.68
C SER A 137 -30.46 -7.31 1.55
N PRO A 138 -29.55 -7.04 0.59
CA PRO A 138 -29.89 -6.25 -0.59
C PRO A 138 -31.02 -6.85 -1.42
N MET A 139 -31.10 -8.19 -1.53
CA MET A 139 -32.15 -8.87 -2.30
C MET A 139 -33.55 -8.73 -1.67
N THR A 140 -33.63 -8.70 -0.34
CA THR A 140 -34.92 -8.70 0.38
C THR A 140 -35.38 -7.27 0.71
N TRP A 141 -34.45 -6.39 1.08
CA TRP A 141 -34.76 -5.07 1.63
C TRP A 141 -34.13 -3.91 0.86
N GLY A 142 -33.25 -4.16 -0.12
CA GLY A 142 -32.53 -3.09 -0.82
C GLY A 142 -31.51 -2.36 0.06
N GLU A 143 -31.09 -2.96 1.17
CA GLU A 143 -30.14 -2.41 2.13
C GLU A 143 -28.83 -3.21 2.14
N GLN A 144 -27.70 -2.57 2.43
CA GLN A 144 -26.40 -3.25 2.46
C GLN A 144 -26.36 -4.34 3.54
N THR A 145 -26.80 -4.02 4.75
CA THR A 145 -26.98 -4.93 5.88
C THR A 145 -27.90 -4.25 6.87
N ASP A 146 -28.88 -5.01 7.34
CA ASP A 146 -29.79 -4.59 8.40
C ASP A 146 -29.01 -4.38 9.71
N VAL A 147 -29.32 -3.33 10.46
CA VAL A 147 -28.66 -2.97 11.74
C VAL A 147 -29.38 -3.52 12.95
#